data_AF-A0A026W652-F1
#
_entry.id   AF-A0A026W652-F1
#
_cell.length_a   1.000
_cell.length_b   1.000
_cell.length_c   1.000
_cell.angle_alpha   90.00
_cell.angle_beta   90.00
_cell.angle_gamma   90.00
#
_symmetry.space_group_name_H-M   'P 1'
#
loop_
_entity.id
_entity.type
_entity.pdbx_description
1 polymer ?
#
loop_
_entity_poly.entity_id
_entity_poly.type
_entity_poly.pdbx_seq_one_letter_code
_entity_poly.pdbx_strand_id
1 'polypeptide(L)'
;MDTDSLIYHIECEDVYETLKHDIARFDTSDYASNNVYGIPLANKKVPVLMKDENNGAIMTEFVGLRAKMYALKVDGKKVTKKVKGVKTNVIARTITFDDYIQCLEGHIEMTRDQSRIQLLHPEDSKVPRFHRKNIKLRNKKR
;
A
#
# COMPACT_ATOMS: atom_id res chain seq x y z
N MET A 1 -0.53 8.97 5.92
CA MET A 1 0.22 9.77 4.95
C MET A 1 1.44 9.00 4.47
N ASP A 2 1.29 8.31 3.34
CA ASP A 2 2.42 8.06 2.44
C ASP A 2 2.60 9.33 1.60
N THR A 3 3.81 9.62 1.10
CA THR A 3 4.15 10.97 0.62
C THR A 3 3.34 11.38 -0.61
N ASP A 4 2.94 10.40 -1.44
CA ASP A 4 2.31 10.65 -2.74
C ASP A 4 0.96 9.91 -2.90
N SER A 5 0.43 9.32 -1.82
CA SER A 5 -0.85 8.60 -1.88
C SER A 5 -1.72 8.79 -0.64
N LEU A 6 -3.02 8.90 -0.89
CA LEU A 6 -4.07 9.13 0.09
C LEU A 6 -5.12 8.03 -0.03
N ILE A 7 -5.63 7.58 1.12
CA ILE A 7 -6.72 6.62 1.20
C ILE A 7 -7.91 7.38 1.75
N TYR A 8 -8.98 7.43 0.96
CA TYR A 8 -10.21 8.13 1.30
C TYR A 8 -11.31 7.12 1.63
N HIS A 9 -12.08 7.43 2.67
CA HIS A 9 -13.41 6.87 2.86
C HIS A 9 -14.38 7.88 2.27
N ILE A 10 -15.09 7.49 1.21
CA ILE A 10 -16.02 8.36 0.49
C ILE A 10 -17.41 7.78 0.66
N GLU A 11 -18.34 8.59 1.12
CA GLU A 11 -19.75 8.25 1.23
C GLU A 11 -20.50 9.02 0.14
N CYS A 12 -20.82 8.34 -0.97
CA CYS A 12 -21.70 8.87 -2.02
C CYS A 12 -22.38 7.73 -2.78
N GLU A 13 -23.37 8.06 -3.61
CA GLU A 13 -24.13 7.08 -4.38
C GLU A 13 -23.29 6.43 -5.49
N ASP A 14 -22.58 7.24 -6.29
CA ASP A 14 -21.62 6.75 -7.29
C ASP A 14 -20.40 7.69 -7.40
N VAL A 15 -19.26 7.22 -6.91
CA VAL A 15 -17.97 7.95 -6.97
C VAL A 15 -17.53 8.14 -8.42
N TYR A 16 -17.79 7.16 -9.29
CA TYR A 16 -17.30 7.15 -10.66
C TYR A 16 -18.10 8.08 -11.56
N GLU A 17 -19.39 8.32 -11.29
CA GLU A 17 -20.15 9.39 -11.94
C GLU A 17 -19.55 10.77 -11.63
N THR A 18 -19.20 11.02 -10.37
CA THR A 18 -18.53 12.27 -9.97
C THR A 18 -17.18 12.43 -10.67
N LEU A 19 -16.43 11.33 -10.78
CA LEU A 19 -15.13 11.30 -11.46
C LEU A 19 -15.25 11.58 -12.96
N LYS A 20 -16.34 11.10 -13.60
CA LYS A 20 -16.66 11.39 -15.01
C LYS A 20 -17.01 12.86 -15.23
N HIS A 21 -17.81 13.45 -14.34
CA HIS A 21 -18.18 14.86 -14.42
C HIS A 21 -16.95 15.78 -14.36
N ASP A 22 -16.02 15.48 -13.44
CA ASP A 22 -14.82 16.30 -13.20
C ASP A 22 -13.55 15.72 -13.84
N ILE A 23 -13.66 15.07 -14.99
CA ILE A 23 -12.55 14.31 -15.60
C ILE A 23 -11.28 15.13 -15.82
N ALA A 24 -11.39 16.43 -16.06
CA ALA A 24 -10.25 17.35 -16.21
C ALA A 24 -9.35 17.44 -14.96
N ARG A 25 -9.85 17.02 -13.79
CA ARG A 25 -9.12 17.05 -12.51
C ARG A 25 -8.43 15.73 -12.17
N PHE A 26 -8.65 14.69 -12.97
CA PHE A 26 -8.15 13.35 -12.71
C PHE A 26 -7.35 12.79 -13.89
N ASP A 27 -6.31 12.02 -13.60
CA ASP A 27 -5.66 11.14 -14.58
C ASP A 27 -6.38 9.79 -14.57
N THR A 28 -7.11 9.51 -15.64
CA THR A 28 -7.88 8.27 -15.87
C THR A 28 -7.26 7.41 -16.97
N SER A 29 -6.06 7.76 -17.43
CA SER A 29 -5.43 7.11 -18.58
C SER A 29 -5.03 5.65 -18.35
N ASP A 30 -4.92 5.22 -17.09
CA ASP A 30 -4.57 3.87 -16.69
C ASP A 30 -5.79 2.94 -16.53
N TYR A 31 -7.02 3.43 -16.77
CA TYR A 31 -8.22 2.60 -16.78
C TYR A 31 -8.26 1.66 -18.00
N ALA A 32 -9.02 0.57 -17.88
CA ALA A 32 -9.33 -0.28 -19.03
C ALA A 32 -10.22 0.47 -20.03
N SER A 33 -9.96 0.30 -21.33
CA SER A 33 -10.78 0.93 -22.39
C SER A 33 -12.25 0.48 -22.36
N ASN A 34 -12.50 -0.72 -21.86
CA ASN A 34 -13.82 -1.32 -21.65
C ASN A 34 -14.21 -1.39 -20.17
N ASN A 35 -13.78 -0.42 -19.35
CA ASN A 35 -14.13 -0.39 -17.93
C ASN A 35 -15.65 -0.30 -17.72
N VAL A 36 -16.16 -0.97 -16.69
CA VAL A 36 -17.60 -1.08 -16.39
C VAL A 36 -18.26 0.26 -16.06
N TYR A 37 -17.47 1.26 -15.67
CA TYR A 37 -17.94 2.58 -15.28
C TYR A 37 -18.06 3.55 -16.47
N GLY A 38 -17.60 3.15 -17.66
CA GLY A 38 -17.61 4.01 -18.85
C GLY A 38 -16.71 5.24 -18.73
N ILE A 39 -15.66 5.18 -17.91
CA ILE A 39 -14.72 6.29 -17.71
C ILE A 39 -13.86 6.48 -18.96
N PRO A 40 -13.85 7.68 -19.57
CA PRO A 40 -12.95 8.00 -20.67
C PRO A 40 -11.48 8.00 -20.22
N LEU A 41 -10.58 7.59 -21.11
CA LEU A 41 -9.14 7.59 -20.84
C LEU A 41 -8.57 9.00 -21.13
N ALA A 42 -8.14 9.71 -20.10
CA ALA A 42 -7.68 11.10 -20.22
C ALA A 42 -6.46 11.42 -19.34
N ASN A 43 -5.80 12.53 -19.67
CA ASN A 43 -4.81 13.24 -18.84
C ASN A 43 -3.55 12.46 -18.39
N LYS A 44 -3.06 11.55 -19.24
CA LYS A 44 -1.88 10.73 -18.97
C LYS A 44 -0.66 11.55 -18.56
N LYS A 45 -0.16 11.30 -17.35
CA LYS A 45 1.08 11.89 -16.79
C LYS A 45 1.04 13.43 -16.70
N VAL A 46 -0.15 14.02 -16.58
CA VAL A 46 -0.27 15.46 -16.32
C VAL A 46 0.04 15.72 -14.84
N PRO A 47 0.99 16.61 -14.51
CA PRO A 47 1.32 16.94 -13.13
C PRO A 47 0.11 17.49 -12.37
N VAL A 48 0.11 17.35 -11.04
CA VAL A 48 -0.92 17.87 -10.12
C VAL A 48 -2.27 17.14 -10.19
N LEU A 49 -2.53 16.33 -11.21
CA LEU A 49 -3.75 15.54 -11.26
C LEU A 49 -3.67 14.32 -10.35
N MET A 50 -4.78 14.07 -9.64
CA MET A 50 -4.94 12.86 -8.84
C MET A 50 -5.33 11.70 -9.75
N LYS A 51 -4.91 10.50 -9.40
CA LYS A 51 -5.32 9.27 -10.10
C LYS A 51 -5.87 8.26 -9.11
N ASP A 52 -6.77 7.41 -9.59
CA ASP A 52 -7.14 6.22 -8.86
C ASP A 52 -6.03 5.16 -9.03
N GLU A 53 -5.31 4.85 -7.95
CA GLU A 53 -4.26 3.83 -7.97
C GLU A 53 -4.80 2.41 -8.26
N ASN A 54 -6.11 2.20 -8.06
CA ASN A 54 -6.72 0.90 -8.26
C ASN A 54 -7.35 0.73 -9.65
N ASN A 55 -7.36 1.75 -10.51
CA ASN A 55 -7.88 1.71 -11.88
C ASN A 55 -9.31 1.11 -11.95
N GLY A 56 -10.19 1.55 -11.05
CA GLY A 56 -11.58 1.10 -10.96
C GLY A 56 -11.81 -0.18 -10.14
N ALA A 57 -10.76 -0.83 -9.65
CA ALA A 57 -10.93 -1.98 -8.77
C ALA A 57 -11.30 -1.55 -7.34
N ILE A 58 -12.39 -2.10 -6.81
CA ILE A 58 -12.94 -1.70 -5.51
C ILE A 58 -12.04 -2.18 -4.37
N MET A 59 -11.63 -1.26 -3.50
CA MET A 59 -10.97 -1.59 -2.24
C MET A 59 -12.03 -2.05 -1.23
N THR A 60 -12.01 -3.33 -0.88
CA THR A 60 -13.05 -3.95 -0.03
C THR A 60 -12.73 -3.84 1.46
N GLU A 61 -11.45 -3.90 1.81
CA GLU A 61 -11.00 -3.86 3.21
C GLU A 61 -9.69 -3.09 3.33
N PHE A 62 -9.58 -2.31 4.41
CA PHE A 62 -8.38 -1.55 4.75
C PHE A 62 -8.06 -1.68 6.26
N VAL A 63 -6.80 -1.95 6.58
CA VAL A 63 -6.31 -2.03 7.96
C VAL A 63 -5.07 -1.18 8.12
N GLY A 64 -5.16 -0.13 8.94
CA GLY A 64 -4.04 0.77 9.24
C GLY A 64 -3.61 0.68 10.71
N LEU A 65 -2.37 0.26 10.97
CA LEU A 65 -1.82 0.17 12.33
C LEU A 65 -0.99 1.39 12.71
N ARG A 66 -0.24 1.94 11.75
CA ARG A 66 0.62 3.13 11.92
C ARG A 66 0.94 3.75 10.56
N ALA A 67 1.47 4.97 10.55
CA ALA A 67 2.08 5.56 9.36
C ALA A 67 3.06 4.59 8.66
N LYS A 68 2.82 4.36 7.36
CA LYS A 68 3.56 3.42 6.50
C LYS A 68 3.51 1.96 6.99
N MET A 69 2.44 1.59 7.71
CA MET A 69 2.15 0.22 8.17
C MET A 69 0.65 -0.06 8.05
N TYR A 70 0.27 -0.65 6.91
CA TYR A 70 -1.12 -0.93 6.56
C TYR A 70 -1.22 -2.14 5.61
N ALA A 71 -2.43 -2.68 5.48
CA ALA A 71 -2.77 -3.67 4.48
C ALA A 71 -4.12 -3.33 3.83
N LEU A 72 -4.29 -3.69 2.56
CA LEU A 72 -5.53 -3.47 1.83
C LEU A 72 -5.85 -4.67 0.92
N LYS A 73 -7.14 -4.99 0.84
CA LYS A 73 -7.72 -5.92 -0.13
C LYS A 73 -8.45 -5.13 -1.20
N VAL A 74 -8.18 -5.48 -2.44
CA VAL A 74 -8.79 -4.88 -3.62
C VAL A 74 -9.31 -6.02 -4.47
N ASP A 75 -10.53 -5.87 -4.96
CA ASP A 75 -11.18 -6.90 -5.76
C ASP A 75 -10.36 -7.22 -7.01
N GLY A 76 -10.26 -8.51 -7.34
CA GLY A 76 -9.42 -9.00 -8.43
C GLY A 76 -7.91 -8.80 -8.27
N LYS A 77 -7.41 -8.31 -7.12
CA LYS A 77 -5.98 -8.06 -6.88
C LYS A 77 -5.44 -8.82 -5.67
N LYS A 78 -4.11 -9.03 -5.67
CA LYS A 78 -3.41 -9.57 -4.51
C LYS A 78 -3.42 -8.54 -3.38
N VAL A 79 -3.51 -9.04 -2.15
CA VAL A 79 -3.42 -8.21 -0.94
C VAL A 79 -2.13 -7.38 -0.96
N THR A 80 -2.29 -6.07 -0.86
CA THR A 80 -1.16 -5.15 -0.73
C THR A 80 -0.85 -4.94 0.74
N LYS A 81 0.41 -5.15 1.13
CA LYS A 81 0.90 -5.02 2.50
C LYS A 81 2.07 -4.06 2.55
N LYS A 82 1.99 -3.05 3.41
CA LYS A 82 3.04 -2.07 3.65
C LYS A 82 3.54 -2.20 5.09
N VAL A 83 4.85 -2.29 5.26
CA VAL A 83 5.52 -2.22 6.56
C VAL A 83 6.79 -1.39 6.42
N LYS A 84 6.88 -0.29 7.17
CA LYS A 84 8.01 0.64 7.09
C LYS A 84 9.34 -0.06 7.40
N GLY A 85 10.28 0.04 6.46
CA GLY A 85 11.66 -0.42 6.65
C GLY A 85 11.83 -1.94 6.66
N VAL A 86 10.90 -2.67 6.04
CA VAL A 86 10.93 -4.12 5.83
C VAL A 86 10.96 -4.40 4.34
N LYS A 87 11.74 -5.41 3.92
CA LYS A 87 11.79 -5.82 2.51
C LYS A 87 10.46 -6.44 2.09
N THR A 88 10.00 -6.10 0.89
CA THR A 88 8.75 -6.61 0.30
C THR A 88 8.69 -8.14 0.29
N ASN A 89 9.78 -8.82 -0.05
CA ASN A 89 9.84 -10.30 -0.04
C ASN A 89 9.65 -10.91 1.35
N VAL A 90 10.08 -10.22 2.41
CA VAL A 90 9.84 -10.69 3.79
C VAL A 90 8.36 -10.53 4.11
N ILE A 91 7.78 -9.37 3.84
CA ILE A 91 6.34 -9.11 4.03
C ILE A 91 5.48 -10.11 3.26
N ALA A 92 5.86 -10.43 2.02
CA ALA A 92 5.13 -11.38 1.19
C ALA A 92 5.09 -12.78 1.80
N ARG A 93 6.18 -13.22 2.45
CA ARG A 93 6.35 -14.58 2.98
C ARG A 93 5.89 -14.76 4.43
N THR A 94 6.00 -13.74 5.27
CA THR A 94 5.90 -13.92 6.73
C THR A 94 4.79 -13.14 7.42
N ILE A 95 4.08 -12.29 6.66
CA ILE A 95 3.01 -11.44 7.18
C ILE A 95 1.75 -11.68 6.36
N THR A 96 0.64 -11.97 7.00
CA THR A 96 -0.67 -12.15 6.36
C THR A 96 -1.52 -10.88 6.51
N PHE A 97 -2.70 -10.83 5.86
CA PHE A 97 -3.66 -9.75 6.13
C PHE A 97 -4.25 -9.89 7.54
N ASP A 98 -4.54 -11.12 7.95
CA ASP A 98 -5.13 -11.46 9.24
C ASP A 98 -4.24 -11.03 10.41
N ASP A 99 -2.91 -11.12 10.25
CA ASP A 99 -1.93 -10.58 11.21
C ASP A 99 -2.19 -9.08 11.50
N TYR A 100 -2.62 -8.29 10.51
CA TYR A 100 -2.95 -6.88 10.73
C TYR A 100 -4.27 -6.72 11.49
N ILE A 101 -5.28 -7.55 11.21
CA ILE A 101 -6.59 -7.54 11.90
C ILE A 101 -6.39 -7.89 13.38
N GLN A 102 -5.71 -9.01 13.67
CA GLN A 102 -5.44 -9.44 15.04
C GLN A 102 -4.63 -8.39 15.82
N CYS A 103 -3.67 -7.72 15.17
CA CYS A 103 -2.96 -6.60 15.76
C CYS A 103 -3.85 -5.37 16.00
N LEU A 104 -4.77 -5.05 15.08
CA LEU A 104 -5.68 -3.90 15.19
C LEU A 104 -6.64 -4.09 16.37
N GLU A 105 -7.27 -5.25 16.45
CA GLU A 105 -8.24 -5.63 17.49
C GLU A 105 -7.61 -5.76 18.88
N GLY A 106 -6.28 -5.70 18.95
CA GLY A 106 -5.52 -5.73 20.20
C GLY A 106 -5.34 -7.12 20.77
N HIS A 107 -5.57 -8.16 19.96
CA HIS A 107 -5.40 -9.55 20.38
C HIS A 107 -3.91 -9.92 20.52
N ILE A 108 -3.01 -9.34 19.70
CA ILE A 108 -1.58 -9.68 19.70
C ILE A 108 -0.65 -8.51 19.35
N GLU A 109 0.55 -8.49 19.95
CA GLU A 109 1.71 -7.82 19.38
C GLU A 109 2.58 -8.86 18.65
N MET A 110 2.84 -8.67 17.36
CA MET A 110 3.66 -9.62 16.60
C MET A 110 5.05 -9.07 16.37
N THR A 111 6.06 -9.92 16.57
CA THR A 111 7.44 -9.63 16.17
C THR A 111 7.89 -10.59 15.06
N ARG A 112 8.54 -10.06 14.03
CA ARG A 112 9.15 -10.83 12.93
C ARG A 112 10.60 -10.44 12.74
N ASP A 113 11.45 -11.42 12.49
CA ASP A 113 12.86 -11.20 12.21
C ASP A 113 13.10 -10.96 10.71
N GLN A 114 13.92 -9.98 10.41
CA GLN A 114 14.54 -9.82 9.10
C GLN A 114 16.06 -9.83 9.23
N SER A 115 16.69 -10.77 8.54
CA SER A 115 18.14 -10.85 8.41
C SER A 115 18.61 -10.26 7.08
N ARG A 116 19.71 -9.52 7.10
CA ARG A 116 20.35 -8.94 5.90
C ARG A 116 21.87 -9.08 6.02
N ILE A 117 22.49 -9.62 4.99
CA ILE A 117 23.93 -9.57 4.80
C ILE A 117 24.24 -8.35 3.94
N GLN A 118 25.24 -7.56 4.33
CA GLN A 118 25.73 -6.44 3.54
C GLN A 118 27.26 -6.47 3.51
N LEU A 119 27.82 -6.35 2.31
CA LEU A 119 29.23 -6.07 2.09
C LEU A 119 29.44 -4.57 2.25
N LEU A 120 30.34 -4.19 3.14
CA LEU A 120 30.88 -2.84 3.14
C LEU A 120 32.14 -2.83 2.29
N HIS A 121 32.40 -1.70 1.65
CA HIS A 121 33.70 -1.40 1.05
C HIS A 121 34.45 -0.44 1.98
N PRO A 122 35.15 -0.93 3.03
CA PRO A 122 36.34 -0.25 3.50
C PRO A 122 37.46 -0.45 2.48
N GLU A 123 38.34 0.54 2.39
CA GLU A 123 39.45 0.65 1.44
C GLU A 123 40.30 -0.65 1.30
N ASP A 124 40.36 -1.53 2.31
CA ASP A 124 41.28 -2.68 2.29
C ASP A 124 40.70 -4.08 2.57
N SER A 125 39.38 -4.28 2.74
CA SER A 125 38.84 -5.66 2.81
C SER A 125 37.32 -5.76 2.71
N LYS A 126 36.83 -6.70 1.88
CA LYS A 126 35.41 -7.06 1.78
C LYS A 126 35.00 -7.93 2.97
N VAL A 127 34.55 -7.31 4.06
CA VAL A 127 34.02 -8.05 5.22
C VAL A 127 32.48 -8.10 5.16
N PRO A 128 31.85 -9.28 5.03
CA PRO A 128 30.40 -9.41 5.10
C PRO A 128 29.92 -9.24 6.54
N ARG A 129 28.95 -8.33 6.77
CA ARG A 129 28.28 -8.18 8.08
C ARG A 129 26.83 -8.65 8.03
N PHE A 130 26.46 -9.42 9.05
CA PHE A 130 25.10 -9.88 9.29
C PHE A 130 24.34 -8.88 10.16
N HIS A 131 23.20 -8.41 9.68
CA HIS A 131 22.31 -7.50 10.40
C HIS A 131 20.97 -8.17 10.62
N ARG A 132 20.49 -8.21 11.87
CA ARG A 132 19.16 -8.70 12.24
C ARG A 132 18.31 -7.54 12.71
N LYS A 133 17.07 -7.47 12.23
CA LYS A 133 16.11 -6.42 12.58
C LYS A 133 14.79 -7.04 13.02
N ASN A 134 14.33 -6.65 14.20
CA ASN A 134 13.01 -7.00 14.71
C ASN A 134 11.95 -6.04 14.16
N ILE A 135 10.92 -6.61 13.55
CA ILE A 135 9.78 -5.92 12.97
C ILE A 135 8.61 -6.12 13.93
N LYS A 136 8.06 -5.04 14.46
CA LYS A 136 6.87 -5.10 15.34
C LYS A 136 5.63 -4.64 14.58
N LEU A 137 4.62 -5.51 14.51
CA LEU A 137 3.25 -5.12 14.18
C LEU A 137 2.52 -4.94 15.51
N ARG A 138 2.05 -3.71 15.74
CA ARG A 138 1.24 -3.37 16.91
C ARG A 138 0.31 -2.24 16.55
N ASN A 139 -0.91 -2.28 17.06
CA ASN A 139 -1.78 -1.12 17.02
C ASN A 139 -1.20 -0.04 17.94
N LYS A 140 -0.85 1.10 17.36
CA LYS A 140 -0.44 2.26 18.16
C LYS A 140 -1.73 2.91 18.67
N LYS A 141 -2.32 2.37 19.75
CA LYS A 141 -3.39 3.04 20.49
C LYS A 141 -2.92 4.48 20.77
N ARG A 142 -3.80 5.44 20.50
CA ARG A 142 -3.55 6.88 20.69
C ARG A 142 -3.20 7.16 22.14
#